data_AF-A0A852CQK3-F1
#
_entry.id   AF-A0A852CQK3-F1
#
_cell.length_a   1.000
_cell.length_b   1.000
_cell.length_c   1.000
_cell.angle_alpha   90.00
_cell.angle_beta   90.00
_cell.angle_gamma   90.00
#
_symmetry.space_group_name_H-M   'P 1'
#
loop_
_entity.id
_entity.type
_entity.pdbx_description
1 polymer ?
#
loop_
_entity_poly.entity_id
_entity_poly.type
_entity_poly.pdbx_seq_one_letter_code
_entity_poly.pdbx_strand_id
1 'polypeptide(L)' 'TAWVPWHRFHVNLVSSSSGCILLHLNPRLREAVLVRNTQQGGQWGTEERHLPGTMPFMRGHPFQVSL' A
#
# COMPACT_ATOMS: atom_id res chain seq x y z
N THR A 1 -8.75 -0.49 -28.09
CA THR A 1 -7.98 -0.87 -26.90
C THR A 1 -8.33 0.09 -25.78
N ALA A 2 -9.07 -0.35 -24.76
CA ALA A 2 -9.43 0.53 -23.66
C ALA A 2 -8.23 0.67 -22.71
N TRP A 3 -7.77 1.90 -22.49
CA TRP A 3 -6.82 2.22 -21.41
C TRP A 3 -7.51 1.92 -20.08
N VAL A 4 -7.23 0.77 -19.47
CA VAL A 4 -7.58 0.56 -18.07
C VAL A 4 -6.57 1.37 -17.27
N PRO A 5 -6.97 2.49 -16.64
CA PRO A 5 -6.04 3.27 -15.88
C PRO A 5 -5.64 2.41 -14.67
N TRP A 6 -4.35 2.12 -14.48
CA TRP A 6 -3.89 1.50 -13.24
C TRP A 6 -4.37 2.38 -12.08
N HIS A 7 -5.25 1.82 -11.25
CA HIS A 7 -5.96 2.57 -10.21
C HIS A 7 -5.35 2.37 -8.82
N ARG A 8 -4.51 1.35 -8.65
CA ARG A 8 -3.92 0.96 -7.37
C ARG A 8 -2.58 0.29 -7.61
N PHE A 9 -1.67 0.48 -6.65
CA PHE A 9 -0.48 -0.35 -6.48
C PHE A 9 -0.33 -0.68 -4.99
N HIS A 10 0.54 -1.62 -4.67
CA HIS A 10 0.94 -1.89 -3.30
C HIS A 10 2.41 -2.31 -3.26
N VAL A 11 3.04 -2.12 -2.11
CA VAL A 11 4.41 -2.56 -1.83
C VAL A 11 4.35 -3.49 -0.62
N ASN A 12 4.91 -4.69 -0.76
CA ASN A 12 4.98 -5.67 0.32
C ASN A 12 6.43 -5.91 0.72
N LEU A 13 6.72 -5.87 2.01
CA LEU A 13 7.89 -6.51 2.59
C LEU A 13 7.49 -7.89 3.09
N VAL A 14 8.08 -8.93 2.53
CA VAL A 14 7.73 -10.32 2.81
C VAL A 14 8.87 -11.00 3.54
N SER A 15 8.55 -11.67 4.64
CA SER A 15 9.49 -12.54 5.35
C SER A 15 9.77 -13.76 4.49
N SER A 16 11.03 -13.97 4.10
CA SER A 16 11.42 -15.15 3.31
C SER A 16 11.26 -16.47 4.07
N SER A 17 11.37 -16.45 5.41
CA SER A 17 11.25 -17.65 6.24
C SER A 17 9.81 -18.09 6.50
N SER A 18 8.89 -17.14 6.67
CA SER A 18 7.50 -17.44 7.03
C SER A 18 6.48 -17.20 5.90
N GLY A 19 6.88 -16.49 4.85
CA GLY A 19 5.97 -16.00 3.81
C GLY A 19 5.02 -14.89 4.28
N CYS A 20 5.10 -14.45 5.54
CA CYS A 20 4.24 -13.40 6.07
C CYS A 20 4.57 -12.04 5.46
N ILE A 21 3.54 -11.22 5.23
CA ILE A 21 3.71 -9.83 4.82
C ILE A 21 3.93 -9.01 6.10
N LEU A 22 5.18 -8.62 6.35
CA LEU A 22 5.57 -7.82 7.52
C LEU A 22 5.17 -6.36 7.37
N LEU A 23 5.03 -5.88 6.13
CA LEU A 23 4.51 -4.56 5.82
C LEU A 23 3.80 -4.61 4.47
N HIS A 24 2.53 -4.26 4.46
CA HIS A 24 1.74 -3.99 3.27
C HIS A 24 1.47 -2.50 3.20
N LEU A 25 1.96 -1.82 2.16
CA LEU A 25 1.66 -0.42 1.86
C LEU A 25 0.72 -0.36 0.67
N ASN A 26 -0.48 0.16 0.86
CA ASN A 26 -1.49 0.26 -0.21
C ASN A 26 -2.11 1.66 -0.30
N PRO A 27 -1.57 2.52 -1.17
CA PRO A 27 -2.18 3.80 -1.49
C PRO A 27 -3.53 3.60 -2.20
N ARG A 28 -4.60 4.15 -1.62
CA ARG A 28 -5.94 4.17 -2.21
C ARG A 28 -6.30 5.61 -2.59
N LEU A 29 -5.88 6.03 -3.79
CA LEU A 29 -6.00 7.42 -4.26
C LEU A 29 -7.43 7.98 -4.21
N ARG A 30 -8.45 7.15 -4.53
CA ARG A 30 -9.87 7.58 -4.50
C ARG A 30 -10.37 7.90 -3.10
N GLU A 31 -9.83 7.23 -2.09
CA GLU A 31 -10.19 7.39 -0.68
C GLU A 31 -9.25 8.38 0.04
N ALA A 32 -8.21 8.86 -0.64
CA ALA A 32 -7.13 9.69 -0.07
C ALA A 32 -6.49 9.08 1.20
N VAL A 33 -6.38 7.74 1.26
CA VAL A 33 -5.75 7.03 2.38
C VAL A 33 -4.54 6.21 1.94
N LEU A 34 -3.57 6.10 2.83
CA LEU A 34 -2.46 5.14 2.75
C LEU A 34 -2.70 4.05 3.78
N VAL A 35 -3.18 2.90 3.31
CA VAL A 35 -3.39 1.75 4.19
C VAL A 35 -2.05 1.08 4.47
N ARG A 36 -1.74 0.87 5.76
CA ARG A 36 -0.73 -0.10 6.19
C ARG A 36 -1.36 -1.26 6.90
N ASN A 37 -0.79 -2.44 6.70
CA ASN A 37 -1.21 -3.64 7.41
C ASN A 37 -0.09 -4.69 7.45
N THR A 38 -0.32 -5.78 8.17
CA THR A 38 0.46 -7.02 8.13
C THR A 38 -0.43 -8.19 7.73
N GLN A 39 0.16 -9.24 7.16
CA GLN A 39 -0.54 -10.49 6.86
C GLN A 39 0.21 -11.68 7.44
N GLN A 40 -0.45 -12.44 8.30
CA GLN A 40 0.10 -13.64 8.94
C GLN A 40 -0.82 -14.83 8.66
N GLY A 41 -0.27 -15.93 8.17
CA GLY A 41 -1.07 -17.10 7.79
C GLY A 41 -2.18 -16.79 6.75
N GLY A 42 -1.94 -15.80 5.88
CA GLY A 42 -2.93 -15.33 4.90
C GLY A 42 -4.03 -14.41 5.44
N GLN A 43 -4.06 -14.16 6.75
CA GLN A 43 -5.04 -13.28 7.39
C GLN A 43 -4.49 -11.87 7.57
N TRP A 44 -5.29 -10.88 7.20
CA TRP A 44 -4.96 -9.46 7.38
C TRP A 44 -5.24 -9.02 8.82
N GLY A 45 -4.35 -8.20 9.37
CA GLY A 45 -4.59 -7.51 10.63
C GLY A 45 -5.53 -6.31 10.50
N THR A 46 -5.59 -5.49 11.54
CA THR A 46 -6.32 -4.21 11.52
C THR A 46 -5.59 -3.19 10.64
N GLU A 47 -6.32 -2.52 9.74
CA GLU A 47 -5.74 -1.49 8.88
C GLU A 47 -5.32 -0.24 9.69
N GLU A 48 -4.10 0.22 9.46
CA GLU A 48 -3.67 1.55 9.87
C GLU A 48 -3.88 2.54 8.72
N ARG A 49 -4.71 3.56 8.95
CA ARG A 49 -5.11 4.54 7.92
C ARG A 49 -4.64 5.97 8.20
N HIS A 50 -4.21 6.26 9.42
CA HIS A 50 -3.83 7.62 9.84
C HIS A 50 -2.59 8.10 9.09
N LEU A 51 -2.72 9.22 8.38
CA LEU A 51 -1.60 9.89 7.72
C LEU A 51 -1.17 11.09 8.58
N PRO A 52 0.14 11.24 8.90
CA PRO A 52 0.64 12.42 9.61
C PRO A 52 0.67 13.70 8.73
N GLY A 53 -0.13 13.75 7.66
CA GLY A 53 -0.17 14.82 6.68
C GLY A 53 -1.07 14.49 5.50
N THR A 54 -0.82 15.12 4.35
CA THR A 54 -1.58 14.89 3.11
C THR A 54 -1.16 13.62 2.39
N MET A 55 -2.03 13.11 1.51
CA MET A 55 -1.74 11.96 0.66
C MET A 55 -0.47 12.22 -0.19
N PRO A 56 0.60 11.41 -0.07
CA PRO A 56 1.87 11.66 -0.77
C PRO A 56 1.90 11.14 -2.20
N PHE A 57 0.86 10.40 -2.63
CA PHE A 57 0.78 9.83 -3.97
C PHE A 57 -0.23 10.59 -4.83
N MET A 58 0.19 10.96 -6.04
CA MET A 58 -0.65 11.61 -7.04
C MET A 58 -0.50 10.92 -8.40
N ARG A 59 -1.61 10.78 -9.11
CA ARG A 59 -1.61 10.17 -10.44
C ARG A 59 -0.69 10.95 -11.39
N GLY A 60 0.13 10.25 -12.16
CA GLY A 60 1.05 10.85 -13.13
C GLY A 60 2.29 11.51 -12.53
N HIS A 61 2.48 11.47 -11.20
CA HIS A 61 3.63 12.06 -10.54
C HIS A 61 4.62 10.98 -10.09
N PRO A 62 5.94 11.20 -10.26
CA PRO A 62 6.94 10.32 -9.70
C PRO A 62 6.93 10.39 -8.17
N PHE A 63 7.34 9.31 -7.51
CA PHE A 63 7.46 9.24 -6.06
C PHE A 63 8.67 8.41 -5.67
N GLN A 64 9.16 8.63 -4.44
CA GLN A 64 10.17 7.80 -3.79
C GLN A 64 9.61 7.27 -2.48
N VAL A 65 9.83 5.98 -2.21
CA VAL A 65 9.54 5.37 -0.91
C VAL A 65 10.88 5.07 -0.25
N SER A 66 11.02 5.49 1.01
CA SER A 66 12.16 5.17 1.86
C SER A 66 11.61 4.57 3.15
N LEU A 67 12.18 3.44 3.55
CA LEU A 67 11.77 2.60 4.68
C LEU A 67 12.94 2.49 5.66
#